data_AF-A0A1A2WI47-F1
#
_entry.id   AF-A0A1A2WI47-F1
#
_cell.length_a   1.000
_cell.length_b   1.000
_cell.length_c   1.000
_cell.angle_alpha   90.00
_cell.angle_beta   90.00
_cell.angle_gamma   90.00
#
_symmetry.space_group_name_H-M   'P 1'
#
loop_
_entity.id
_entity.type
_entity.pdbx_description
1 polymer ?
#
loop_
_entity_poly.entity_id
_entity_poly.type
_entity_poly.pdbx_seq_one_letter_code
_entity_poly.pdbx_strand_id
1 'polypeptide(L)' 'MGDEILMAVERGRARCPRCAAWAEYQFLELADNKLEYEVRCGACGHLHSEVTSVYPAATAAA' A
#
# COMPACT_ATOMS: atom_id res chain seq x y z
N MET A 1 -8.63 7.28 -21.73
CA MET A 1 -7.63 6.51 -20.97
C MET A 1 -8.16 6.49 -19.55
N GLY A 2 -8.81 5.39 -19.17
CA GLY A 2 -9.43 5.29 -17.86
C GLY A 2 -8.34 5.31 -16.81
N ASP A 3 -8.40 6.28 -15.92
CA ASP A 3 -7.72 6.23 -14.63
C ASP A 3 -8.19 4.94 -13.96
N GLU A 4 -7.36 3.89 -13.97
CA GLU A 4 -7.51 2.78 -13.04
C GLU A 4 -7.46 3.43 -11.65
N ILE A 5 -8.65 3.57 -11.04
CA ILE A 5 -8.83 4.37 -9.83
C ILE A 5 -7.99 3.73 -8.72
N LEU A 6 -6.77 4.24 -8.53
CA LEU A 6 -5.90 3.97 -7.40
C LEU A 6 -6.44 4.80 -6.22
N MET A 7 -7.59 4.40 -5.68
CA MET A 7 -8.10 5.01 -4.46
C MET A 7 -7.23 4.56 -3.30
N ALA A 8 -6.57 5.52 -2.65
CA ALA A 8 -5.89 5.22 -1.41
C ALA A 8 -6.94 4.91 -0.33
N VAL A 9 -6.98 3.67 0.10
CA VAL A 9 -7.95 3.17 1.08
C VAL A 9 -7.48 3.40 2.51
N GLU A 10 -6.16 3.44 2.74
CA GLU A 10 -5.56 3.73 4.03
C GLU A 10 -4.25 4.51 3.85
N ARG A 11 -3.96 5.43 4.77
CA ARG A 11 -2.71 6.20 4.79
C ARG A 11 -2.24 6.35 6.22
N GLY A 12 -0.93 6.31 6.43
CA GLY A 12 -0.36 6.46 7.76
C GLY A 12 1.14 6.72 7.75
N ARG A 13 1.77 6.50 8.89
CA ARG A 13 3.22 6.67 9.07
C ARG A 13 3.86 5.35 9.46
N ALA A 14 4.93 5.01 8.76
CA ALA A 14 5.73 3.82 9.02
C ALA A 14 7.22 4.19 9.06
N ARG A 15 8.05 3.23 9.46
CA ARG A 15 9.51 3.37 9.39
C ARG A 15 9.99 2.92 8.03
N CYS A 16 10.85 3.71 7.40
CA CYS A 16 11.49 3.34 6.15
C CYS A 16 12.34 2.08 6.36
N PRO A 17 12.15 1.02 5.55
CA PRO A 17 12.92 -0.22 5.71
C PRO A 17 14.42 -0.04 5.41
N ARG A 18 14.80 1.04 4.74
CA ARG A 18 16.19 1.34 4.36
C ARG A 18 16.97 2.14 5.39
N CYS A 19 16.37 3.20 5.95
CA CYS A 19 17.07 4.15 6.82
C CYS A 19 16.42 4.35 8.20
N ALA A 20 15.32 3.64 8.47
CA ALA A 20 14.52 3.77 9.70
C ALA A 20 14.02 5.19 10.02
N ALA A 21 14.09 6.14 9.10
CA ALA A 21 13.42 7.43 9.24
C ALA A 21 11.90 7.26 9.17
N TRP A 22 11.15 8.24 9.70
CA TRP A 22 9.71 8.28 9.49
C TRP A 22 9.40 8.53 8.01
N ALA A 23 8.49 7.74 7.48
CA ALA A 23 8.00 7.79 6.11
C ALA A 23 6.48 7.71 6.10
N GLU A 24 5.86 8.26 5.06
CA GLU A 24 4.43 8.08 4.83
C GLU A 24 4.23 6.73 4.12
N TYR A 25 3.19 6.01 4.53
CA TYR A 25 2.73 4.85 3.78
C TYR A 25 1.28 5.05 3.34
N GLN A 26 0.91 4.34 2.28
CA GLN A 26 -0.45 4.28 1.79
C GLN A 26 -0.75 2.89 1.24
N PHE A 27 -1.99 2.45 1.45
CA PHE A 27 -2.56 1.32 0.75
C PHE A 27 -3.41 1.83 -0.40
N LEU A 28 -3.11 1.37 -1.61
CA LEU A 28 -3.84 1.67 -2.83
C LEU A 28 -4.66 0.44 -3.21
N GLU A 29 -5.97 0.63 -3.38
CA GLU A 29 -6.79 -0.40 -4.02
C GLU A 29 -6.54 -0.35 -5.53
N LEU A 30 -6.17 -1.49 -6.09
CA LEU A 30 -5.96 -1.72 -7.51
C LEU A 30 -7.13 -2.53 -8.07
N ALA A 31 -7.29 -2.48 -9.39
CA ALA A 31 -8.19 -3.38 -10.10
C ALA A 31 -7.85 -4.87 -9.81
N ASP A 32 -8.82 -5.75 -10.07
CA ASP A 32 -8.68 -7.21 -9.91
C ASP A 32 -8.45 -7.68 -8.46
N ASN A 33 -9.05 -6.97 -7.48
CA ASN A 33 -8.91 -7.27 -6.04
C ASN A 33 -7.45 -7.28 -5.60
N LYS A 34 -6.67 -6.29 -6.04
CA LYS A 34 -5.27 -6.13 -5.65
C LYS A 34 -5.15 -4.95 -4.69
N LEU A 35 -4.23 -5.06 -3.76
CA LEU A 35 -3.89 -4.01 -2.83
C LEU A 35 -2.38 -3.76 -2.93
N GLU A 36 -1.99 -2.52 -3.18
CA GLU A 36 -0.59 -2.12 -3.18
C GLU A 36 -0.27 -1.38 -1.88
N TYR A 37 0.69 -1.89 -1.13
CA TYR A 37 1.27 -1.21 0.02
C TYR A 37 2.48 -0.42 -0.43
N GLU A 38 2.45 0.89 -0.24
CA GLU A 38 3.52 1.79 -0.66
C GLU A 38 4.07 2.58 0.53
N VAL A 39 5.40 2.67 0.66
CA VAL A 39 6.10 3.50 1.65
C VAL A 39 7.02 4.48 0.93
N ARG A 40 6.77 5.79 1.11
CA ARG A 40 7.56 6.88 0.53
C ARG A 40 8.41 7.55 1.59
N CYS A 41 9.72 7.35 1.54
CA CYS A 41 10.64 7.98 2.47
C CYS A 41 11.18 9.31 1.94
N GLY A 42 10.71 10.43 2.48
CA GLY A 42 11.24 11.77 2.16
C GLY A 42 12.69 12.01 2.62
N ALA A 43 13.23 11.20 3.54
CA ALA A 43 14.58 11.39 4.08
C ALA A 43 15.67 10.79 3.19
N CYS A 44 15.44 9.60 2.62
CA CYS A 44 16.43 8.89 1.78
C CYS A 44 15.96 8.64 0.35
N GLY A 45 14.73 9.05 0.00
CA GLY A 45 14.14 8.84 -1.32
C GLY A 45 13.79 7.38 -1.63
N HIS A 46 13.87 6.46 -0.66
CA HIS A 46 13.47 5.08 -0.89
C HIS A 46 11.95 4.96 -1.04
N LEU A 47 11.55 4.27 -2.11
CA LEU A 47 10.19 3.84 -2.38
C LEU A 47 10.15 2.32 -2.19
N HIS A 48 9.33 1.86 -1.25
CA HIS A 48 8.98 0.46 -1.13
C HIS A 48 7.55 0.28 -1.64
N SER A 49 7.32 -0.67 -2.54
CA SER A 49 5.99 -1.05 -3.01
C SER A 49 5.86 -2.57 -2.96
N GLU A 50 4.73 -3.06 -2.46
CA GLU A 50 4.36 -4.47 -2.43
C GLU A 50 2.90 -4.65 -2.86
N VAL A 51 2.67 -5.41 -3.94
CA VAL A 51 1.33 -5.71 -4.45
C VAL A 51 0.87 -7.07 -3.94
N THR A 52 -0.22 -7.08 -3.20
CA THR A 52 -0.87 -8.29 -2.69
C THR A 52 -2.18 -8.52 -3.43
N SER A 53 -2.45 -9.77 -3.83
CA SER A 53 -3.78 -10.13 -4.35
C SER A 53 -4.68 -10.45 -3.16
N VAL A 54 -5.71 -9.63 -2.96
CA VAL A 54 -6.74 -9.84 -1.95
C VAL A 54 -7.72 -10.86 -2.54
N TYR A 55 -7.50 -12.13 -2.24
CA TYR A 55 -8.58 -13.09 -2.39
C TYR A 55 -9.65 -12.71 -1.35
N PRO A 56 -10.94 -12.68 -1.69
CA PRO A 56 -11.96 -12.55 -0.66
C PRO A 56 -11.77 -13.74 0.27
N ALA A 57 -11.18 -13.47 1.44
CA ALA A 57 -11.17 -14.45 2.52
C ALA A 57 -12.65 -14.68 2.80
N ALA A 58 -13.15 -15.86 2.47
CA ALA A 58 -14.45 -16.28 2.93
C ALA A 58 -14.37 -16.18 4.45
N THR A 59 -14.97 -15.13 5.01
CA THR A 59 -15.11 -14.96 6.44
C THR A 59 -15.95 -16.15 6.88
N ALA A 60 -15.30 -17.20 7.37
CA ALA A 60 -15.97 -18.33 7.98
C ALA A 60 -16.60 -17.79 9.26
N ALA A 61 -17.86 -17.37 9.16
CA ALA A 61 -18.70 -17.12 10.31
C ALA A 61 -18.89 -18.45 11.04
N ALA A 62 -18.46 -18.48 12.30
CA ALA A 62 -18.68 -19.59 13.23
C ALA A 62 -20.03 -19.42 13.93
#